data_AF-A0A3S9WIL9-F1
#
_entry.id   AF-A0A3S9WIL9-F1
#
_cell.length_a   1.000
_cell.length_b   1.000
_cell.length_c   1.000
_cell.angle_alpha   90.00
_cell.angle_beta   90.00
_cell.angle_gamma   90.00
#
_symmetry.space_group_name_H-M   'P 1'
#
loop_
_entity.id
_entity.type
_entity.pdbx_description
1 polymer ?
#
loop_
_entity_poly.entity_id
_entity_poly.type
_entity_poly.pdbx_seq_one_letter_code
_entity_poly.pdbx_strand_id
1 'polypeptide(L)' 'MTEHNPQGGPSSDAPLLDITRGAATEEELAALIAVISEAYATEEAAAVADEPAVSAWARTQRPLRRPLRRDIPWGRFSG' A
#
# COMPACT_ATOMS: atom_id res chain seq x y z
N MET A 1 -27.25 11.48 30.96
CA MET A 1 -26.51 11.63 29.69
C MET A 1 -25.34 10.66 29.77
N THR A 2 -25.61 9.37 29.54
CA THR A 2 -24.58 8.33 29.65
C THR A 2 -24.37 7.80 28.26
N GLU A 3 -23.27 8.21 27.64
CA GLU A 3 -22.91 7.82 26.29
C GLU A 3 -22.47 6.36 26.33
N HIS A 4 -23.28 5.49 25.72
CA HIS A 4 -22.97 4.08 25.54
C HIS A 4 -21.98 4.00 24.39
N ASN A 5 -20.70 3.75 24.71
CA ASN A 5 -19.66 3.51 23.72
C ASN A 5 -20.00 2.22 22.94
N PRO A 6 -20.34 2.27 21.64
CA PRO A 6 -20.61 1.06 20.89
C PRO A 6 -19.25 0.43 20.59
N GLN A 7 -18.95 -0.64 21.32
CA GLN A 7 -17.88 -1.58 20.99
C GLN A 7 -17.90 -1.83 19.48
N GLY A 8 -16.83 -1.45 18.79
CA GLY A 8 -16.65 -1.75 17.37
C GLY A 8 -16.79 -3.26 17.19
N GLY A 9 -17.76 -3.68 16.38
CA GLY A 9 -17.85 -5.08 15.97
C GLY A 9 -16.54 -5.51 15.30
N PRO A 10 -16.24 -6.82 15.27
CA PRO A 10 -15.02 -7.28 14.62
C PRO A 10 -14.99 -6.72 13.19
N SER A 11 -13.94 -5.98 12.86
CA SER A 11 -13.69 -5.49 11.51
C SER A 11 -13.71 -6.71 10.58
N SER A 12 -14.36 -6.62 9.41
CA SER A 12 -14.48 -7.76 8.47
C SER A 12 -13.13 -8.35 8.03
N ASP A 13 -12.01 -7.66 8.28
CA ASP A 13 -10.64 -8.12 8.00
C ASP A 13 -9.92 -8.78 9.19
N ALA A 14 -10.58 -8.94 10.36
CA ALA A 14 -9.95 -9.63 11.48
C ALA A 14 -9.68 -11.10 11.13
N PRO A 15 -8.46 -11.63 11.35
CA PRO A 15 -8.12 -13.00 11.00
C PRO A 15 -8.94 -14.01 11.83
N LEU A 16 -9.52 -15.00 11.16
CA LEU A 16 -10.25 -16.09 11.80
C LEU A 16 -9.27 -17.13 12.37
N LEU A 17 -9.36 -17.39 13.68
CA LEU A 17 -8.60 -18.42 14.37
C LEU A 17 -9.54 -19.55 14.83
N ASP A 18 -9.28 -20.79 14.41
CA ASP A 18 -10.05 -21.97 14.79
C ASP A 18 -9.14 -23.11 15.29
N ILE A 19 -9.51 -23.72 16.41
CA ILE A 19 -8.78 -24.85 17.01
C ILE A 19 -9.41 -26.15 16.54
N THR A 20 -8.77 -26.81 15.57
CA THR A 20 -9.31 -28.04 14.95
C THR A 20 -9.12 -29.30 15.80
N ARG A 21 -8.26 -29.26 16.82
CA ARG A 21 -7.97 -30.41 17.71
C ARG A 21 -7.53 -29.95 19.09
N GLY A 22 -7.96 -30.68 20.11
CA GLY A 22 -7.61 -30.41 21.51
C GLY A 22 -8.44 -29.27 22.11
N ALA A 23 -8.09 -28.87 23.33
CA ALA A 23 -8.63 -27.69 23.98
C ALA A 23 -7.43 -26.84 24.41
N ALA A 24 -7.34 -25.61 23.90
CA ALA A 24 -6.33 -24.65 24.36
C ALA A 24 -6.83 -23.96 25.61
N THR A 25 -5.92 -23.67 26.54
CA THR A 25 -6.26 -22.83 27.69
C THR A 25 -6.33 -21.36 27.30
N GLU A 26 -6.91 -20.53 28.18
CA GLU A 26 -6.98 -19.08 27.95
C GLU A 26 -5.58 -18.45 27.86
N GLU A 27 -4.63 -18.96 28.66
CA GLU A 27 -3.25 -18.49 28.66
C GLU A 27 -2.53 -18.84 27.36
N GLU A 28 -2.74 -20.05 26.83
CA GLU A 28 -2.17 -20.47 25.55
C GLU A 28 -2.73 -19.67 24.38
N LEU A 29 -4.04 -19.40 24.40
CA LEU A 29 -4.70 -18.53 23.43
C LEU A 29 -4.15 -17.11 23.48
N ALA A 30 -3.99 -16.55 24.67
CA ALA A 30 -3.43 -15.21 24.85
C ALA A 30 -1.99 -15.13 24.33
N ALA A 31 -1.16 -16.13 24.64
CA ALA A 31 0.21 -16.20 24.15
C ALA A 31 0.26 -16.28 22.62
N LEU A 32 -0.60 -17.11 22.01
CA LEU A 32 -0.68 -17.24 20.55
C LEU A 32 -1.13 -15.93 19.88
N ILE A 33 -2.19 -15.30 20.38
CA ILE A 33 -2.69 -14.03 19.84
C ILE A 33 -1.61 -12.96 19.95
N ALA A 34 -0.90 -12.86 21.07
CA ALA A 34 0.16 -11.88 21.26
C ALA A 34 1.27 -12.04 20.20
N VAL A 35 1.76 -13.25 20.00
CA VAL A 35 2.83 -13.54 19.02
C VAL A 35 2.38 -13.23 17.59
N ILE A 36 1.16 -13.66 17.21
CA ILE A 36 0.64 -13.40 15.86
C ILE A 36 0.44 -11.90 15.65
N SER A 37 -0.10 -11.19 16.64
CA SER A 37 -0.34 -9.75 16.56
C SER A 37 0.97 -8.97 16.42
N GLU A 38 2.03 -9.36 17.14
CA GLU A 38 3.37 -8.77 17.01
C GLU A 38 3.97 -9.00 15.63
N ALA A 39 3.83 -10.21 15.08
CA ALA A 39 4.30 -10.52 13.73
C ALA A 39 3.57 -9.67 12.68
N TYR A 40 2.23 -9.57 12.77
CA TYR A 40 1.44 -8.72 11.86
C TYR A 40 1.84 -7.24 11.98
N ALA A 41 2.01 -6.71 13.19
CA ALA A 41 2.42 -5.32 13.38
C ALA A 41 3.82 -5.05 12.80
N THR A 42 4.72 -6.03 12.90
CA THR A 42 6.07 -5.93 12.32
C THR A 42 6.03 -5.94 10.80
N GLU A 43 5.24 -6.82 10.20
CA GLU A 43 5.04 -6.89 8.75
C GLU A 43 4.35 -5.63 8.21
N GLU A 44 3.32 -5.12 8.89
CA GLU A 44 2.67 -3.86 8.52
C GLU A 44 3.64 -2.68 8.58
N ALA A 45 4.50 -2.63 9.60
CA ALA A 45 5.52 -1.59 9.71
C ALA A 45 6.58 -1.69 8.60
N ALA A 46 6.87 -2.90 8.11
CA ALA A 46 7.77 -3.13 6.98
C ALA A 46 7.10 -2.89 5.62
N ALA A 47 5.78 -3.09 5.53
CA ALA A 47 4.97 -2.93 4.33
C ALA A 47 4.62 -1.46 4.03
N VAL A 48 5.56 -0.55 4.19
CA VAL A 48 5.43 0.83 3.72
C VAL A 48 5.96 0.88 2.30
N ALA A 49 5.06 0.97 1.33
CA ALA A 49 5.48 1.26 -0.04
C ALA A 49 6.12 2.65 -0.08
N ASP A 50 7.34 2.76 -0.60
CA ASP A 50 7.93 4.06 -0.90
C ASP A 50 7.02 4.77 -1.91
N GLU A 51 6.41 5.88 -1.49
CA GLU A 51 5.67 6.74 -2.41
C GLU A 51 6.63 7.18 -3.53
N PRO A 52 6.34 6.89 -4.80
CA PRO A 52 7.25 7.22 -5.88
C PRO A 52 7.50 8.74 -5.91
N ALA A 53 8.68 9.15 -5.49
CA ALA A 53 9.06 10.55 -5.51
C ALA A 53 9.08 11.06 -6.96
N VAL A 54 8.08 11.85 -7.34
CA VAL A 54 8.05 12.46 -8.67
C VAL A 54 9.15 13.51 -8.75
N SER A 55 10.15 13.27 -9.60
CA SER A 55 11.25 14.20 -9.79
C SER A 55 10.75 15.56 -10.33
N ALA A 56 11.45 16.64 -10.00
CA ALA A 56 11.14 17.97 -10.55
C ALA A 56 11.14 17.96 -12.09
N TRP A 57 12.00 17.13 -12.71
CA TRP A 57 12.05 16.93 -14.15
C TRP A 57 10.80 16.21 -14.68
N ALA A 58 10.35 15.13 -14.03
CA ALA A 58 9.13 14.41 -14.41
C ALA A 58 7.88 15.29 -14.30
N ARG A 59 7.81 16.18 -13.30
CA ARG A 59 6.72 17.18 -13.17
C ARG A 59 6.72 18.26 -14.25
N THR A 60 7.90 18.60 -14.78
CA THR A 60 8.07 19.72 -15.72
C THR A 60 8.27 19.28 -17.17
N GLN A 61 8.33 17.96 -17.41
CA GLN A 61 8.47 17.40 -18.75
C GLN A 61 7.27 17.80 -19.61
N ARG A 62 7.52 18.69 -20.56
CA ARG A 62 6.53 19.05 -21.58
C ARG A 62 6.40 17.90 -22.59
N PRO A 63 5.22 17.68 -23.19
CA PRO A 63 5.07 16.70 -24.25
C PRO A 63 6.13 16.95 -25.32
N LEU A 64 6.90 15.90 -25.63
CA LEU A 64 7.91 15.96 -26.68
C LEU A 64 7.22 16.45 -27.96
N ARG A 65 7.77 17.50 -28.56
CA ARG A 65 7.24 17.99 -29.84
C ARG A 65 7.26 16.84 -30.84
N ARG A 66 6.27 16.83 -31.73
CA ARG A 66 6.21 15.87 -32.82
C ARG A 66 7.56 15.86 -33.55
N PRO A 67 8.19 14.69 -33.76
CA PRO A 67 9.47 14.61 -34.44
C PRO A 67 9.42 15.35 -35.77
N LEU A 68 10.54 15.99 -36.14
CA LEU A 68 10.64 16.75 -37.36
C LEU A 68 10.30 15.88 -38.57
N ARG A 69 9.37 16.37 -39.39
CA ARG A 69 8.95 15.70 -40.62
C ARG A 69 10.09 15.71 -41.65
N ARG A 70 10.83 14.63 -41.69
CA ARG A 70 11.90 14.32 -42.66
C ARG A 70 11.37 14.00 -44.07
N ASP A 71 10.06 13.82 -44.20
CA ASP A 71 9.32 13.70 -45.46
C ASP A 71 9.06 15.06 -46.13
N ILE A 72 9.30 16.17 -45.43
CA ILE A 72 9.20 17.52 -45.99
C ILE A 72 10.61 17.98 -46.35
N PRO A 73 10.90 18.30 -47.62
CA PRO A 73 12.18 18.89 -47.98
C PRO A 73 12.33 20.22 -47.23
N TRP A 74 13.49 20.45 -46.61
CA TRP A 74 13.84 21.78 -46.12
C TRP A 74 13.65 22.76 -47.27
N GLY A 75 12.92 23.84 -47.04
CA GLY A 75 12.59 24.83 -48.05
C GLY A 75 13.83 25.51 -48.67
N ARG A 76 13.62 26.65 -49.31
CA ARG A 76 14.59 27.39 -50.17
C ARG A 76 15.90 27.89 -49.51
N PHE A 77 16.29 27.38 -48.34
CA PHE A 77 17.64 27.54 -47.80
C PHE A 77 18.54 26.39 -48.29
N SER A 78 18.82 26.40 -49.59
CA SER A 78 20.15 26.03 -50.09
C SER A 78 20.92 27.34 -50.16
N GLY A 79 22.16 27.35 -49.63
CA GLY A 79 22.99 28.55 -49.49
C GLY A 79 23.04 29.47 -50.70
#